data_AF-A0A811QTE7-F1
#
_entry.id   AF-A0A811QTE7-F1
#
_cell.length_a   1.000
_cell.length_b   1.000
_cell.length_c   1.000
_cell.angle_alpha   90.00
_cell.angle_beta   90.00
_cell.angle_gamma   90.00
#
_symmetry.space_group_name_H-M   'P 1'
#
loop_
_entity.id
_entity.type
_entity.pdbx_description
1 polymer ?
#
loop_
_entity_poly.entity_id
_entity_poly.type
_entity_poly.pdbx_seq_one_letter_code
_entity_poly.pdbx_strand_id
1 'polypeptide(L)'
;MAVGHFLFAMAWPGTMYIGTFLVGLGYGAHWAIVPAAVSELFGVKHFGAMYNFLTVANPTGSLIFSGLIASNLYDYEAEKQAQRHQITALTSPRLLHNMGFLAVDH
;
A
#
# COMPACT_ATOMS: atom_id res chain seq x y z
N MET A 1 14.82 11.95 12.19
CA MET A 1 14.35 11.49 10.86
C MET A 1 14.49 12.58 9.79
N ALA A 2 13.82 13.74 9.92
CA ALA A 2 13.79 14.79 8.89
C ALA A 2 15.18 15.33 8.49
N VAL A 3 16.04 15.65 9.47
CA VAL A 3 17.40 16.17 9.22
C VAL A 3 18.29 15.16 8.47
N GLY A 4 18.17 13.87 8.79
CA GLY A 4 18.93 12.81 8.14
C GLY A 4 18.52 12.57 6.69
N HIS A 5 17.22 12.63 6.39
CA HIS A 5 16.71 12.53 5.01
C HIS A 5 17.11 13.75 4.18
N PHE A 6 17.13 14.93 4.79
CA PHE A 6 17.59 16.17 4.15
C PHE A 6 19.09 16.11 3.80
N LEU A 7 19.92 15.57 4.70
CA LEU A 7 21.35 15.33 4.46
C LEU A 7 21.62 14.31 3.35
N PHE A 8 20.77 13.27 3.23
CA PHE A 8 20.82 12.34 2.11
C PHE A 8 20.44 12.99 0.79
N ALA A 9 19.43 13.87 0.78
CA ALA A 9 18.99 14.58 -0.42
C ALA A 9 20.04 15.54 -0.99
N MET A 10 20.92 16.11 -0.15
CA MET A 10 22.00 17.00 -0.60
C MET A 10 23.23 16.27 -1.18
N ALA A 11 23.33 14.95 -1.01
CA ALA A 11 24.33 14.07 -1.65
C ALA A 11 25.80 14.56 -1.63
N TRP A 12 26.19 15.32 -0.61
CA TRP A 12 27.55 15.86 -0.49
C TRP A 12 28.53 14.74 -0.09
N PRO A 13 29.77 14.71 -0.63
CA PRO A 13 30.79 13.76 -0.17
C PRO A 13 31.02 13.91 1.34
N GLY A 14 30.74 12.85 2.10
CA GLY A 14 30.87 12.78 3.57
C GLY A 14 29.55 12.88 4.36
N THR A 15 28.47 13.46 3.81
CA THR A 15 27.19 13.55 4.53
C THR A 15 26.48 12.20 4.65
N MET A 16 26.81 11.23 3.80
CA MET A 16 26.31 9.86 3.88
C MET A 16 26.68 9.19 5.21
N TYR A 17 27.89 9.41 5.73
CA TYR A 17 28.34 8.80 6.99
C TYR A 17 27.60 9.37 8.19
N ILE A 18 27.56 10.70 8.27
CA ILE A 18 26.88 11.44 9.34
C ILE A 18 25.36 11.26 9.25
N GLY A 19 24.80 11.26 8.04
CA GLY A 19 23.40 11.01 7.77
C GLY A 19 22.96 9.60 8.19
N THR A 20 23.72 8.58 7.80
CA THR A 20 23.47 7.20 8.22
C THR A 20 23.57 7.05 9.74
N PHE A 21 24.54 7.67 10.39
CA PHE A 21 24.68 7.64 11.84
C PHE A 21 23.48 8.29 12.56
N LEU A 22 23.09 9.49 12.15
CA LEU A 22 21.95 10.21 12.74
C LEU A 22 20.62 9.52 12.49
N VAL A 23 20.42 8.95 11.29
CA VAL A 23 19.22 8.17 10.97
C VAL A 23 19.22 6.87 11.76
N GLY A 24 20.34 6.15 11.83
CA GLY A 24 20.48 4.93 12.60
C GLY A 24 20.17 5.13 14.08
N LEU A 25 20.72 6.18 14.71
CA LEU A 25 20.41 6.54 16.10
C LEU A 25 18.93 6.88 16.28
N GLY A 26 18.38 7.76 15.44
CA GLY A 26 16.98 8.18 15.56
C GLY A 26 15.98 7.05 15.31
N TYR A 27 16.27 6.19 14.33
CA TYR A 27 15.44 5.03 14.02
C TYR A 27 15.54 3.97 15.12
N GLY A 28 16.76 3.68 15.59
CA GLY A 28 16.98 2.77 16.71
C GLY A 28 16.24 3.22 17.98
N ALA A 29 16.35 4.51 18.34
CA ALA A 29 15.63 5.06 19.48
C ALA A 29 14.11 4.99 19.31
N HIS A 30 13.59 5.29 18.12
CA HIS A 30 12.16 5.19 17.81
C HIS A 30 11.62 3.76 18.00
N TRP A 31 12.32 2.76 17.46
CA TRP A 31 11.91 1.35 17.59
C TRP A 31 12.15 0.78 18.99
N ALA A 32 13.10 1.33 19.76
CA ALA A 32 13.37 0.90 21.14
C ALA A 32 12.39 1.48 22.16
N ILE A 33 11.83 2.66 21.91
CA ILE A 33 10.85 3.31 22.80
C ILE A 33 9.60 2.46 22.99
N VAL A 34 9.11 1.87 21.92
CA VAL A 34 7.87 1.09 21.92
C VAL A 34 7.93 -0.11 22.88
N PRO A 35 8.92 -1.02 22.77
CA PRO A 35 9.04 -2.12 23.71
C PRO A 35 9.41 -1.67 25.14
N ALA A 36 10.18 -0.59 25.29
CA ALA A 36 10.49 -0.02 26.61
C ALA A 36 9.21 0.48 27.32
N ALA A 37 8.39 1.28 26.64
CA ALA A 37 7.14 1.81 27.17
C ALA A 37 6.14 0.71 27.52
N VAL A 38 6.01 -0.32 26.66
CA VAL A 38 5.15 -1.49 26.95
C VAL A 38 5.63 -2.25 28.18
N SER A 39 6.95 -2.42 28.33
CA SER A 39 7.54 -3.10 29.50
C SER A 39 7.32 -2.31 30.80
N GLU A 40 7.33 -0.98 30.71
CA GLU A 40 7.12 -0.08 31.86
C GLU A 40 5.64 0.00 32.28
N LEU A 41 4.71 0.15 31.34
CA LEU A 41 3.27 0.27 31.62
C LEU A 41 2.61 -1.05 32.04
N PHE A 42 3.01 -2.17 31.45
CA PHE A 42 2.31 -3.45 31.61
C PHE A 42 3.14 -4.52 32.32
N GLY A 43 4.39 -4.20 32.65
CA GLY A 43 5.33 -5.14 33.25
C GLY A 43 5.80 -6.21 32.27
N VAL A 44 6.98 -6.77 32.56
CA VAL A 44 7.63 -7.79 31.74
C VAL A 44 6.83 -9.10 31.59
N LYS A 45 5.86 -9.35 32.48
CA LYS A 45 5.07 -10.59 32.49
C LYS A 45 4.14 -10.73 31.27
N HIS A 46 3.62 -9.62 30.74
CA HIS A 46 2.73 -9.60 29.58
C HIS A 46 3.34 -8.89 28.36
N PHE A 47 4.62 -8.52 28.44
CA PHE A 47 5.35 -7.81 27.40
C PHE A 47 5.29 -8.53 26.03
N GLY A 48 5.53 -9.84 26.02
CA GLY A 48 5.50 -10.63 24.79
C GLY A 48 4.13 -10.63 24.09
N ALA A 49 3.03 -10.64 24.84
CA ALA A 49 1.68 -10.61 24.27
C ALA A 49 1.36 -9.23 23.67
N MET A 50 1.68 -8.16 24.39
CA MET A 50 1.47 -6.77 23.92
C MET A 50 2.34 -6.45 22.71
N TYR A 51 3.61 -6.86 22.70
CA TYR A 51 4.49 -6.65 21.55
C TYR A 51 3.99 -7.41 20.31
N ASN A 52 3.57 -8.68 20.48
CA ASN A 52 2.96 -9.46 19.40
C ASN A 52 1.70 -8.78 18.83
N PHE A 53 0.84 -8.25 19.70
CA PHE A 53 -0.35 -7.51 19.29
C PHE A 53 0.01 -6.27 18.45
N LEU A 54 1.04 -5.54 18.87
CA LEU A 54 1.54 -4.38 18.14
C LEU A 54 2.12 -4.75 16.76
N THR A 55 2.86 -5.86 16.68
CA THR A 55 3.36 -6.36 15.39
C THR A 55 2.26 -6.88 14.47
N VAL A 56 1.17 -7.44 15.01
CA VAL A 56 0.00 -7.88 14.22
C VAL A 56 -0.82 -6.69 13.70
N ALA A 57 -0.78 -5.54 14.38
CA ALA A 57 -1.48 -4.34 13.92
C ALA A 57 -1.05 -3.91 12.50
N ASN A 58 0.23 -4.06 12.12
CA ASN A 58 0.73 -3.73 10.79
C ASN A 58 0.12 -4.57 9.66
N PRO A 59 0.23 -5.92 9.67
CA PRO A 59 -0.41 -6.75 8.66
C PRO A 59 -1.94 -6.63 8.70
N THR A 60 -2.56 -6.47 9.88
CA THR A 60 -4.01 -6.24 9.97
C THR A 60 -4.42 -4.95 9.26
N GLY A 61 -3.72 -3.84 9.49
CA GLY A 61 -3.98 -2.57 8.80
C GLY A 61 -3.81 -2.72 7.29
N SER A 62 -2.71 -3.33 6.84
CA SER A 62 -2.48 -3.60 5.42
C SER A 62 -3.58 -4.46 4.79
N LEU A 63 -4.04 -5.51 5.48
CA LEU A 63 -5.14 -6.36 5.01
C LEU A 63 -6.46 -5.59 4.89
N ILE A 64 -6.77 -4.73 5.85
CA ILE A 64 -8.01 -3.92 5.79
C ILE A 64 -7.93 -2.90 4.66
N PHE A 65 -6.85 -2.13 4.58
CA PHE A 65 -6.74 -1.04 3.61
C PHE A 65 -6.43 -1.53 2.19
N SER A 66 -5.43 -2.39 2.01
CA SER A 66 -5.10 -2.94 0.68
C SER A 66 -6.02 -4.10 0.30
N GLY A 67 -6.25 -5.04 1.21
CA GLY A 67 -7.02 -6.25 0.90
C GLY A 67 -8.51 -5.96 0.74
N LEU A 68 -9.13 -5.27 1.69
CA LEU A 68 -10.57 -5.04 1.63
C LEU A 68 -10.89 -3.78 0.82
N ILE A 69 -10.33 -2.63 1.20
CA ILE A 69 -10.73 -1.36 0.59
C ILE A 69 -10.20 -1.23 -0.84
N ALA A 70 -8.90 -1.42 -1.06
CA ALA A 70 -8.34 -1.27 -2.40
C ALA A 70 -8.79 -2.37 -3.37
N SER A 71 -9.00 -3.62 -2.92
CA SER A 71 -9.58 -4.67 -3.77
C SER A 71 -11.00 -4.34 -4.17
N ASN A 72 -11.88 -3.96 -3.22
CA ASN A 72 -13.27 -3.60 -3.57
C ASN A 72 -13.32 -2.40 -4.52
N LEU A 73 -12.44 -1.41 -4.33
CA LEU A 73 -12.36 -0.27 -5.24
C LEU A 73 -11.85 -0.68 -6.63
N TYR A 74 -10.87 -1.58 -6.70
CA TYR A 74 -10.36 -2.10 -7.96
C TYR A 74 -11.41 -2.92 -8.70
N ASP A 75 -12.12 -3.81 -8.01
CA ASP A 75 -13.17 -4.64 -8.58
C ASP A 75 -14.34 -3.77 -9.11
N TYR A 76 -14.72 -2.73 -8.37
CA TYR A 76 -15.72 -1.76 -8.81
C TYR A 76 -15.30 -1.02 -10.10
N GLU A 77 -14.05 -0.55 -10.18
CA GLU A 77 -13.54 0.11 -11.38
C GLU A 77 -13.32 -0.87 -12.54
N ALA A 78 -13.01 -2.14 -12.24
CA ALA A 78 -12.87 -3.21 -13.23
C ALA A 78 -14.23 -3.58 -13.84
N GLU A 79 -15.28 -3.71 -13.04
CA GLU A 79 -16.65 -3.93 -13.52
C GLU A 79 -17.13 -2.78 -14.42
N LYS A 80 -16.87 -1.54 -14.01
CA LYS A 80 -17.21 -0.35 -14.79
C LYS A 80 -16.46 -0.30 -16.13
N GLN A 81 -15.19 -0.70 -16.14
CA GLN A 81 -14.40 -0.82 -17.37
C GLN A 81 -14.86 -1.99 -18.25
N ALA A 82 -15.21 -3.13 -17.67
CA ALA A 82 -15.75 -4.29 -18.38
C ALA A 82 -17.07 -3.96 -19.10
N GLN A 83 -17.98 -3.27 -18.41
CA GLN A 83 -19.23 -2.76 -18.98
C GLN A 83 -18.96 -1.81 -20.17
N ARG A 84 -18.01 -0.89 -20.01
CA ARG A 84 -17.62 0.06 -21.07
C ARG A 84 -16.99 -0.64 -22.29
N HIS A 85 -16.19 -1.68 -22.05
CA HIS A 85 -15.60 -2.50 -23.10
C HIS A 85 -16.65 -3.34 -23.84
N GLN A 86 -17.65 -3.90 -23.14
CA GLN A 86 -18.77 -4.60 -23.78
C GLN A 86 -19.63 -3.67 -24.64
N ILE A 87 -19.96 -2.47 -24.15
CA ILE A 87 -20.70 -1.47 -24.95
C ILE A 87 -19.87 -1.07 -26.18
N THR A 88 -18.58 -0.83 -26.03
CA THR A 88 -17.69 -0.48 -27.16
C THR A 88 -17.57 -1.64 -28.17
N ALA A 89 -17.57 -2.90 -27.71
CA ALA A 89 -17.59 -4.08 -28.57
C ALA A 89 -18.90 -4.19 -29.36
N LEU A 90 -20.05 -3.99 -28.71
CA LEU A 90 -21.38 -4.00 -29.34
C LEU A 90 -21.58 -2.84 -30.32
N THR A 91 -20.96 -1.69 -30.05
CA THR A 91 -21.00 -0.50 -30.94
C THR A 91 -19.91 -0.54 -32.02
N SER A 92 -19.07 -1.59 -32.04
CA SER A 92 -17.99 -1.67 -33.01
C SER A 92 -18.56 -1.81 -34.44
N PRO A 93 -18.10 -1.01 -35.41
CA PRO A 93 -18.61 -1.04 -36.78
C PRO A 93 -18.41 -2.40 -37.46
N ARG A 94 -17.50 -3.25 -36.95
CA ARG A 94 -17.29 -4.63 -37.43
C ARG A 94 -18.43 -5.59 -37.06
N LEU A 95 -19.06 -5.46 -35.88
CA LEU A 95 -20.22 -6.30 -35.52
C LEU A 95 -21.51 -5.80 -36.18
N LEU A 96 -21.70 -4.48 -36.27
CA LEU A 96 -22.84 -3.89 -36.98
C LEU A 96 -22.83 -4.23 -38.48
N HIS A 97 -21.66 -4.26 -39.13
CA HIS A 97 -21.53 -4.68 -40.53
C HIS A 97 -21.89 -6.17 -40.73
N ASN A 98 -21.51 -7.03 -39.78
CA ASN A 98 -21.81 -8.47 -39.84
C ASN A 98 -23.29 -8.79 -39.55
N MET A 99 -23.96 -8.01 -38.68
CA MET A 99 -25.40 -8.13 -38.44
C MET A 99 -26.25 -7.52 -39.57
N GLY A 100 -25.76 -6.46 -40.23
CA GLY A 100 -26.39 -5.91 -41.44
C GLY A 100 -26.34 -6.88 -42.64
N PHE A 101 -25.28 -7.67 -42.75
CA PHE A 101 -25.17 -8.73 -43.76
C PHE A 101 -26.20 -9.85 -43.55
N LEU A 102 -26.46 -10.24 -42.30
CA LEU A 102 -27.46 -11.28 -41.97
C LEU A 102 -28.92 -10.84 -42.11
N ALA A 103 -29.20 -9.53 -42.16
CA ALA A 103 -30.55 -8.99 -42.30
C ALA A 103 -30.97 -8.70 -43.76
N VAL A 104 -30.05 -8.84 -44.72
CA VAL A 104 -30.27 -8.55 -46.15
C VAL A 104 -30.46 -9.83 -47.00
N ASP A 105 -30.25 -11.01 -46.42
CA ASP A 105 -30.35 -12.31 -47.12
C ASP A 105 -31.75 -12.98 -47.06
N HIS A 106 -32.84 -12.19 -47.00
CA HIS A 106 -34.22 -12.70 -47.11
C HIS A 106 -35.08 -11.93 -48.10
#